data_AF-A0A7W1I585-F1
#
_entry.id   AF-A0A7W1I585-F1
#
_cell.length_a   1.000
_cell.length_b   1.000
_cell.length_c   1.000
_cell.angle_alpha   90.00
_cell.angle_beta   90.00
_cell.angle_gamma   90.00
#
_symmetry.space_group_name_H-M   'P 1'
#
loop_
_entity.id
_entity.type
_entity.pdbx_description
1 polymer ?
#
loop_
_entity_poly.entity_id
_entity_poly.type
_entity_poly.pdbx_seq_one_letter_code
_entity_poly.pdbx_strand_id
1 'polypeptide(L)'
;MTETWQWDADRLRDDLEAAGYDVSMADAHLTTAGGSLRARRDRGARDHLIAIDAGGRFNAVVTVMTEEQSGVTSVARVDLRIIAESRRAVSISGTLTSCDQLTPIIEALDHLADAPPASASFPRPPRLSPDTDE
;
A
#
# COMPACT_ATOMS: atom_id res chain seq x y z
N MET A 1 1.93 -26.13 19.69
CA MET A 1 1.17 -26.71 18.56
C MET A 1 1.36 -25.74 17.41
N THR A 2 1.97 -26.18 16.31
CA THR A 2 2.15 -25.35 15.11
C THR A 2 0.81 -25.29 14.40
N GLU A 3 0.12 -24.15 14.46
CA GLU A 3 -1.06 -23.94 13.63
C GLU A 3 -0.65 -24.08 12.16
N THR A 4 -1.32 -24.99 11.48
CA THR A 4 -1.07 -25.26 10.06
C THR A 4 -1.95 -24.30 9.28
N TRP A 5 -1.33 -23.46 8.45
CA TRP A 5 -2.06 -22.56 7.57
C TRP A 5 -3.12 -23.32 6.76
N GLN A 6 -4.33 -22.80 6.78
CA GLN A 6 -5.45 -23.31 6.00
C GLN A 6 -6.01 -22.17 5.14
N TRP A 7 -5.99 -22.38 3.83
CA TRP A 7 -6.60 -21.44 2.89
C TRP A 7 -8.12 -21.47 3.04
N ASP A 8 -8.68 -20.34 3.46
CA ASP A 8 -10.12 -20.10 3.54
C ASP A 8 -10.43 -18.74 2.91
N ALA A 9 -10.62 -18.76 1.58
CA ALA A 9 -10.78 -17.53 0.81
C ALA A 9 -12.07 -16.78 1.17
N ASP A 10 -13.15 -17.48 1.52
CA ASP A 10 -14.42 -16.87 1.90
C ASP A 10 -14.28 -16.15 3.25
N ARG A 11 -13.65 -16.80 4.24
CA ARG A 11 -13.36 -16.14 5.51
C ARG A 11 -12.47 -14.91 5.35
N LEU A 12 -11.37 -15.04 4.59
CA LEU A 12 -10.46 -13.92 4.33
C LEU A 12 -11.17 -12.76 3.61
N ARG A 13 -12.07 -13.06 2.67
CA ARG A 13 -12.92 -12.06 2.02
C ARG A 13 -13.80 -11.36 3.05
N ASP A 14 -14.54 -12.12 3.84
CA ASP A 14 -15.48 -11.56 4.81
C ASP A 14 -14.77 -10.65 5.83
N ASP A 15 -13.58 -11.04 6.31
CA ASP A 15 -12.74 -10.23 7.20
C ASP A 15 -12.26 -8.92 6.51
N LEU A 16 -11.87 -8.99 5.24
CA LEU A 16 -11.43 -7.81 4.46
C LEU A 16 -12.59 -6.87 4.12
N GLU A 17 -13.74 -7.42 3.71
CA GLU A 17 -14.95 -6.64 3.44
C GLU A 17 -15.48 -5.98 4.69
N ALA A 18 -15.45 -6.66 5.85
CA ALA A 18 -15.78 -6.07 7.14
C ALA A 18 -14.85 -4.90 7.51
N ALA A 19 -13.59 -4.94 7.08
CA ALA A 19 -12.64 -3.83 7.20
C ALA A 19 -12.77 -2.74 6.10
N GLY A 20 -13.75 -2.88 5.22
CA GLY A 20 -14.09 -1.94 4.16
C GLY A 20 -13.27 -2.07 2.88
N TYR A 21 -12.61 -3.20 2.65
CA TYR A 21 -11.92 -3.46 1.38
C TYR A 21 -12.90 -3.94 0.30
N ASP A 22 -12.65 -3.50 -0.93
CA ASP A 22 -13.17 -4.11 -2.14
C ASP A 22 -12.30 -5.34 -2.48
N VAL A 23 -12.90 -6.53 -2.48
CA VAL A 23 -12.18 -7.80 -2.61
C VAL A 23 -12.45 -8.45 -3.96
N SER A 24 -11.38 -8.77 -4.68
CA SER A 24 -11.44 -9.55 -5.90
C SER A 24 -11.14 -11.02 -5.61
N MET A 25 -12.13 -11.87 -5.91
CA MET A 25 -12.07 -13.33 -5.79
C MET A 25 -11.75 -14.04 -7.11
N ALA A 26 -11.40 -13.29 -8.17
CA ALA A 26 -11.20 -13.82 -9.51
C ALA A 26 -10.22 -15.00 -9.57
N ASP A 27 -9.17 -14.95 -8.75
CA ASP A 27 -8.11 -15.95 -8.70
C ASP A 27 -8.18 -16.84 -7.44
N ALA A 28 -9.18 -16.66 -6.56
CA ALA A 28 -9.22 -17.26 -5.23
C ALA A 28 -9.40 -18.79 -5.24
N HIS A 29 -10.02 -19.31 -6.31
CA HIS A 29 -10.35 -20.73 -6.46
C HIS A 29 -9.57 -21.42 -7.59
N LEU A 30 -8.51 -20.79 -8.12
CA LEU A 30 -7.69 -21.41 -9.16
C LEU A 30 -6.89 -22.58 -8.58
N THR A 31 -7.35 -23.80 -8.89
CA THR A 31 -6.84 -25.07 -8.37
C THR A 31 -5.43 -25.43 -8.86
N THR A 32 -4.97 -24.85 -9.97
CA THR A 32 -3.68 -25.16 -10.61
C THR A 32 -2.54 -24.21 -10.25
N ALA A 33 -2.83 -23.02 -9.73
CA ALA A 33 -1.83 -21.99 -9.42
C ALA A 33 -1.64 -21.72 -7.92
N GLY A 34 -2.44 -22.34 -7.06
CA GLY A 34 -2.66 -21.86 -5.70
C GLY A 34 -3.55 -20.62 -5.76
N GLY A 35 -4.68 -20.64 -5.05
CA GLY A 35 -5.60 -19.51 -5.05
C GLY A 35 -4.91 -18.21 -4.62
N SER A 36 -5.39 -17.07 -5.12
CA SER A 36 -4.96 -15.77 -4.59
C SER A 36 -6.13 -14.81 -4.45
N LEU A 37 -6.09 -14.01 -3.39
CA LEU A 37 -7.08 -13.01 -3.08
C LEU A 37 -6.40 -11.64 -3.12
N ARG A 38 -7.04 -10.68 -3.79
CA ARG A 38 -6.57 -9.30 -3.83
C ARG A 38 -7.65 -8.39 -3.28
N ALA A 39 -7.24 -7.43 -2.47
CA ALA A 39 -8.16 -6.50 -1.85
C ALA A 39 -7.63 -5.08 -1.94
N ARG A 40 -8.51 -4.12 -2.22
CA ARG A 40 -8.17 -2.69 -2.29
C ARG A 40 -9.06 -1.91 -1.34
N ARG A 41 -8.51 -0.92 -0.66
CA ARG A 41 -9.30 0.07 0.07
C ARG A 41 -8.77 1.46 -0.22
N ASP A 42 -9.64 2.29 -0.79
CA ASP A 42 -9.38 3.70 -1.08
C ASP A 42 -10.04 4.57 0.02
N ARG A 43 -9.26 5.47 0.60
CA ARG A 43 -9.71 6.48 1.58
C ARG A 43 -9.24 7.88 1.16
N GLY A 44 -9.38 8.20 -0.13
CA GLY A 44 -9.04 9.50 -0.72
C GLY A 44 -7.53 9.74 -0.79
N ALA A 45 -6.95 10.25 0.30
CA ALA A 45 -5.50 10.49 0.38
C ALA A 45 -4.68 9.22 0.67
N ARG A 46 -5.34 8.06 0.81
CA ARG A 46 -4.74 6.79 1.21
C ARG A 46 -5.27 5.66 0.36
N ASP A 47 -4.37 4.80 -0.11
CA ASP A 47 -4.70 3.59 -0.85
C ASP A 47 -4.03 2.40 -0.17
N HIS A 48 -4.81 1.38 0.17
CA HIS A 48 -4.30 0.10 0.65
C HIS A 48 -4.53 -0.95 -0.43
N LEU A 49 -3.48 -1.72 -0.74
CA LEU A 49 -3.55 -2.89 -1.60
C LEU A 49 -3.04 -4.08 -0.81
N ILE A 50 -3.82 -5.15 -0.74
CA ILE A 50 -3.47 -6.41 -0.07
C ILE A 50 -3.55 -7.53 -1.09
N ALA A 51 -2.59 -8.44 -1.06
CA ALA A 51 -2.60 -9.70 -1.79
C ALA A 51 -2.23 -10.85 -0.84
N ILE A 52 -3.04 -11.90 -0.83
CA ILE A 52 -2.82 -13.11 -0.04
C ILE A 52 -2.88 -14.31 -0.99
N ASP A 53 -1.88 -15.18 -0.95
CA ASP A 53 -1.91 -16.44 -1.69
C ASP A 53 -2.34 -17.62 -0.81
N ALA A 54 -2.73 -18.72 -1.47
CA ALA A 54 -3.16 -19.95 -0.81
C ALA A 54 -2.06 -20.64 0.00
N GLY A 55 -0.79 -20.26 -0.18
CA GLY A 55 0.32 -20.67 0.67
C GLY A 55 0.50 -19.80 1.93
N GLY A 56 -0.35 -18.79 2.12
CA GLY A 56 -0.32 -17.87 3.26
C GLY A 56 0.60 -16.68 3.07
N ARG A 57 1.25 -16.53 1.91
CA ARG A 57 2.07 -15.34 1.67
C ARG A 57 1.16 -14.12 1.58
N PHE A 58 1.53 -13.11 2.34
CA PHE A 58 0.83 -11.83 2.41
C PHE A 58 1.75 -10.73 1.87
N ASN A 59 1.20 -9.84 1.06
CA ASN A 59 1.83 -8.59 0.67
C ASN A 59 0.82 -7.46 0.80
N ALA A 60 1.23 -6.36 1.43
CA ALA A 60 0.46 -5.12 1.49
C ALA A 60 1.28 -3.94 0.99
N VAL A 61 0.62 -3.03 0.28
CA VAL A 61 1.15 -1.73 -0.10
C VAL A 61 0.21 -0.67 0.43
N VAL A 62 0.74 0.24 1.25
CA VAL A 62 0.02 1.41 1.75
C VAL A 62 0.61 2.64 1.08
N THR A 63 -0.18 3.33 0.27
CA THR A 63 0.18 4.60 -0.35
C THR A 63 -0.53 5.73 0.37
N VAL A 64 0.21 6.78 0.73
CA VAL A 64 -0.33 7.98 1.40
C VAL A 64 0.11 9.21 0.63
N MET A 65 -0.83 10.07 0.26
CA MET A 65 -0.54 11.40 -0.25
C MET A 65 -0.01 12.28 0.89
N THR A 66 1.24 12.73 0.77
CA THR A 66 1.92 13.52 1.80
C THR A 66 1.81 15.02 1.53
N GLU A 67 1.61 15.41 0.27
CA GLU A 67 1.48 16.81 -0.13
C GLU A 67 0.66 16.89 -1.42
N GLU A 68 -0.25 17.86 -1.47
CA GLU A 68 -0.95 18.26 -2.70
C GLU A 68 -0.72 19.76 -2.89
N GLN A 69 -0.20 20.14 -4.05
CA GLN A 69 -0.09 21.51 -4.47
C GLN A 69 -0.99 21.72 -5.69
N SER A 70 -1.88 22.70 -5.62
CA SER A 70 -2.74 23.07 -6.73
C SER A 70 -2.39 24.46 -7.23
N GLY A 71 -2.43 24.62 -8.55
CA GLY A 71 -2.19 25.89 -9.22
C GLY A 71 -3.08 26.03 -10.45
N VAL A 72 -3.16 27.24 -10.97
CA VAL A 72 -3.82 27.52 -12.23
C VAL A 72 -2.81 28.19 -13.14
N THR A 73 -2.73 27.74 -14.38
CA THR A 73 -1.95 28.39 -15.43
C THR A 73 -2.85 28.64 -16.64
N SER A 74 -2.47 29.57 -17.50
CA SER A 74 -3.19 29.82 -18.75
C SER A 74 -2.28 29.51 -19.93
N VAL A 75 -2.71 28.60 -20.80
CA VAL A 75 -2.01 28.25 -22.04
C VAL A 75 -2.96 28.48 -23.19
N ALA A 76 -2.57 29.33 -24.15
CA ALA A 76 -3.39 29.67 -25.32
C ALA A 76 -4.83 30.13 -24.97
N ARG A 77 -5.00 30.91 -23.88
CA ARG A 77 -6.29 31.39 -23.34
C ARG A 77 -7.20 30.28 -22.79
N VAL A 78 -6.64 29.12 -22.47
CA VAL A 78 -7.31 28.05 -21.74
C VAL A 78 -6.72 27.99 -20.35
N ASP A 79 -7.56 28.13 -19.34
CA ASP A 79 -7.14 27.97 -17.95
C ASP A 79 -7.03 26.48 -17.61
N LEU A 80 -5.83 26.07 -17.22
CA LEU A 80 -5.49 24.71 -16.82
C LEU A 80 -5.31 24.66 -15.31
N ARG A 81 -5.97 23.68 -14.67
CA ARG A 81 -5.70 23.33 -13.28
C ARG A 81 -4.51 22.37 -13.24
N ILE A 82 -3.44 22.77 -12.56
CA ILE A 82 -2.29 21.92 -12.27
C ILE A 82 -2.48 21.35 -10.88
N ILE A 83 -2.28 20.04 -10.74
CA ILE A 83 -2.26 19.32 -9.47
C ILE A 83 -0.92 18.57 -9.42
N ALA A 84 -0.10 18.88 -8.42
CA ALA A 84 1.14 18.18 -8.13
C ALA A 84 0.98 17.45 -6.80
N GLU A 85 1.22 16.14 -6.81
CA GLU A 85 1.04 15.29 -5.63
C GLU A 85 2.35 14.59 -5.27
N SER A 86 2.71 14.65 -4.00
CA SER A 86 3.76 13.81 -3.42
C SER A 86 3.12 12.64 -2.69
N ARG A 87 3.55 11.43 -2.99
CA ARG A 87 3.03 10.20 -2.38
C ARG A 87 4.16 9.39 -1.76
N ARG A 88 3.88 8.78 -0.61
CA ARG A 88 4.74 7.80 0.07
C ARG A 88 4.10 6.43 -0.05
N ALA A 89 4.86 5.43 -0.46
CA ALA A 89 4.42 4.03 -0.44
C ALA A 89 5.23 3.23 0.59
N VAL A 90 4.55 2.39 1.36
CA VAL A 90 5.15 1.43 2.28
C VAL A 90 4.72 0.03 1.85
N SER A 91 5.68 -0.83 1.54
CA SER A 91 5.44 -2.23 1.17
C SER A 91 5.81 -3.15 2.34
N ILE A 92 4.91 -4.07 2.67
CA ILE A 92 5.02 -5.00 3.78
C ILE A 92 4.73 -6.39 3.25
N SER A 93 5.59 -7.35 3.57
CA SER A 93 5.43 -8.73 3.14
C SER A 93 5.64 -9.67 4.31
N GLY A 94 4.91 -10.77 4.34
CA GLY A 94 5.03 -11.78 5.39
C GLY A 94 4.33 -13.08 5.01
N THR A 95 4.19 -13.96 6.00
CA THR A 95 3.46 -15.22 5.87
C THR A 95 2.48 -15.33 7.02
N LEU A 96 1.22 -15.56 6.70
CA LEU A 96 0.17 -15.88 7.65
C LEU A 96 0.28 -17.36 8.03
N THR A 97 0.18 -17.62 9.33
CA THR A 97 0.06 -18.98 9.89
C THR A 97 -1.37 -19.29 10.31
N SER A 98 -2.22 -18.27 10.48
CA SER A 98 -3.66 -18.39 10.72
C SER A 98 -4.42 -17.21 10.08
N CYS A 99 -5.68 -17.43 9.69
CA CYS A 99 -6.57 -16.35 9.23
C CYS A 99 -6.81 -15.30 10.33
N ASP A 100 -6.77 -15.68 11.61
CA ASP A 100 -6.96 -14.76 12.74
C ASP A 100 -5.91 -13.63 12.80
N GLN A 101 -4.78 -13.81 12.11
CA GLN A 101 -3.71 -12.80 12.05
C GLN A 101 -4.05 -11.64 11.09
N LEU A 102 -5.04 -11.80 10.22
CA LEU A 102 -5.38 -10.80 9.21
C LEU A 102 -5.92 -9.50 9.84
N THR A 103 -6.86 -9.59 10.76
CA THR A 103 -7.46 -8.43 11.45
C THR A 103 -6.41 -7.55 12.15
N PRO A 104 -5.54 -8.06 13.04
CA PRO A 104 -4.53 -7.22 13.69
C PRO A 104 -3.49 -6.66 12.70
N ILE A 105 -3.23 -7.36 11.57
CA ILE A 105 -2.38 -6.81 10.50
C ILE A 105 -3.06 -5.61 9.84
N ILE A 106 -4.35 -5.70 9.50
CA ILE A 106 -5.11 -4.59 8.92
C ILE A 106 -5.12 -3.37 9.86
N GLU A 107 -5.35 -3.59 11.16
CA GLU A 107 -5.27 -2.52 12.18
C GLU A 107 -3.87 -1.86 12.21
N ALA A 108 -2.81 -2.66 12.14
CA ALA A 108 -1.44 -2.15 12.10
C ALA A 108 -1.15 -1.34 10.82
N LEU A 109 -1.72 -1.73 9.67
CA LEU A 109 -1.59 -0.98 8.42
C LEU A 109 -2.24 0.42 8.52
N ASP A 110 -3.37 0.53 9.21
CA ASP A 110 -4.04 1.82 9.44
C ASP A 110 -3.16 2.77 10.25
N HIS A 111 -2.52 2.25 11.30
CA HIS A 111 -1.57 3.01 12.11
C HIS A 111 -0.30 3.43 11.34
N LEU A 112 0.21 2.59 10.44
CA LEU A 112 1.37 2.93 9.61
C LEU A 112 1.09 4.06 8.63
N ALA A 113 -0.16 4.18 8.16
CA ALA A 113 -0.58 5.29 7.31
C ALA A 113 -0.62 6.64 8.06
N ASP A 114 -0.79 6.62 9.38
CA ASP A 114 -0.83 7.81 10.24
C ASP A 114 0.56 8.25 10.74
N ALA A 115 1.56 7.38 10.67
CA ALA A 115 2.90 7.70 11.15
C ALA A 115 3.57 8.77 10.27
N PRO A 116 4.13 9.86 10.86
CA PRO A 116 4.89 10.83 10.09
C PRO A 116 6.03 10.14 9.33
N PRO A 117 6.47 10.68 8.18
CA PRO A 117 7.64 10.14 7.51
C PRO A 117 8.77 10.08 8.54
N ALA A 118 9.29 8.88 8.79
CA ALA A 118 10.56 8.75 9.48
C ALA A 118 11.52 9.65 8.71
N SER A 119 12.07 10.67 9.38
CA SER A 119 13.00 11.61 8.75
C SER A 119 14.13 10.79 8.16
N ALA A 120 14.01 10.48 6.87
CA ALA A 120 15.07 9.88 6.10
C ALA A 120 16.15 10.95 6.06
N SER A 121 17.14 10.81 6.94
CA SER A 121 18.34 11.60 6.91
C SER A 121 19.07 11.18 5.63
N PHE A 122 18.70 11.79 4.51
CA PHE A 122 19.44 11.63 3.27
C PHE A 122 20.84 12.19 3.51
N PRO A 123 21.91 11.41 3.32
CA PRO A 123 23.25 11.99 3.33
C PRO A 123 23.26 13.09 2.27
N ARG A 124 23.52 14.32 2.71
CA ARG A 124 23.65 15.47 1.81
C ARG A 124 24.72 15.09 0.79
N PRO A 125 24.46 15.16 -0.52
CA PRO A 125 25.51 14.91 -1.49
C PRO A 125 26.66 15.88 -1.21
N PRO A 126 27.92 15.43 -1.34
CA PRO A 126 29.06 16.32 -1.17
C PRO A 126 28.85 17.50 -2.11
N ARG A 127 28.96 18.73 -1.58
CA ARG A 127 28.99 19.92 -2.41
C ARG A 127 30.20 19.75 -3.34
N LEU A 128 29.95 19.63 -4.64
CA LEU A 128 30.99 19.91 -5.63
C LEU A 128 31.38 21.36 -5.40
N SER A 129 32.54 21.57 -4.79
CA SER A 129 33.19 22.87 -4.82
C SER A 129 33.33 23.26 -6.29
N PRO A 130 32.96 24.48 -6.70
CA PRO A 130 33.35 24.95 -8.02
C PRO A 130 34.87 24.91 -8.06
N ASP A 131 35.43 24.13 -9.00
CA ASP A 131 36.82 24.27 -9.38
C ASP A 131 37.04 25.74 -9.73
N THR A 132 37.81 26.41 -8.89
CA THR A 132 38.42 27.69 -9.23
C THR A 132 39.54 27.35 -10.21
N ASP A 133 39.24 27.42 -11.51
CA ASP A 133 40.26 27.53 -12.55
C ASP A 133 41.06 28.82 -12.28
N GLU A 134 42.35 28.68 -12.03
CA GLU A 134 43.36 29.75 -12.06
C GLU A 134 44.25 29.56 -13.28
#